data_AF-A0A955PIR2-F1
#
_entry.id   AF-A0A955PIR2-F1
#
_cell.length_a   1.000
_cell.length_b   1.000
_cell.length_c   1.000
_cell.angle_alpha   90.00
_cell.angle_beta   90.00
_cell.angle_gamma   90.00
#
_symmetry.space_group_name_H-M   'P 1'
#
loop_
_entity.id
_entity.type
_entity.pdbx_description
1 polymer ?
#
loop_
_entity_poly.entity_id
_entity_poly.type
_entity_poly.pdbx_seq_one_letter_code
_entity_poly.pdbx_strand_id
1 'polypeptide(L)'
;MHQKEKKRALKAPKSYQKRIESAGIRLNSPNSEACALYVDAPLSPEEIQEFGNRGVTVFEDQWVPPVPGKHPYGFYLAEVEYSSLNFIRSNPSIQRLESTEIAAEPTNNSGAALIQVDDVRDGSGVTTARNGTGVN
;
A
#
# COMPACT_ATOMS: atom_id res chain seq x y z
N MET A 1 44.66 20.74 -18.88
CA MET A 1 43.82 19.64 -19.39
C MET A 1 42.97 19.11 -18.24
N HIS A 2 41.68 19.46 -18.17
CA HIS A 2 40.77 19.00 -17.12
C HIS A 2 40.10 17.69 -17.56
N GLN A 3 40.46 16.56 -16.95
CA GLN A 3 39.73 15.30 -17.17
C GLN A 3 38.41 15.35 -16.41
N LYS A 4 37.29 15.32 -17.15
CA LYS A 4 35.96 15.04 -16.60
C LYS A 4 35.91 13.56 -16.20
N GLU A 5 35.90 13.27 -14.91
CA GLU A 5 35.53 11.96 -14.40
C GLU A 5 34.08 11.65 -14.81
N LYS A 6 33.91 10.78 -15.81
CA LYS A 6 32.63 10.17 -16.10
C LYS A 6 32.34 9.17 -14.97
N LYS A 7 31.49 9.55 -14.00
CA LYS A 7 30.86 8.59 -13.07
C LYS A 7 30.10 7.55 -13.89
N ARG A 8 30.74 6.41 -14.13
CA ARG A 8 30.13 5.25 -14.77
C ARG A 8 29.25 4.61 -13.70
N ALA A 9 27.93 4.72 -13.83
CA ALA A 9 27.02 3.98 -12.97
C ALA A 9 27.30 2.47 -13.15
N LEU A 10 27.98 1.87 -12.18
CA LEU A 10 28.22 0.43 -12.14
C LEU A 10 26.85 -0.24 -11.94
N LYS A 11 26.27 -0.74 -13.02
CA LYS A 11 25.07 -1.60 -12.91
C LYS A 11 25.48 -2.84 -12.12
N ALA A 12 24.89 -3.01 -10.94
CA ALA A 12 25.15 -4.16 -10.11
C ALA A 12 24.82 -5.46 -10.88
N PRO A 13 25.55 -6.56 -10.65
CA PRO A 13 25.26 -7.85 -11.28
C PRO A 13 23.80 -8.27 -11.04
N LYS A 14 23.15 -8.90 -12.03
CA LYS A 14 21.74 -9.34 -11.92
C LYS A 14 21.45 -10.21 -10.68
N SER A 15 22.43 -10.98 -10.22
CA SER A 15 22.33 -11.79 -9.00
C SER A 15 22.25 -10.93 -7.73
N TYR A 16 22.96 -9.80 -7.69
CA TYR A 16 22.86 -8.83 -6.60
C TYR A 16 21.52 -8.11 -6.65
N GLN A 17 21.05 -7.74 -7.84
CA GLN A 17 19.76 -7.10 -8.02
C GLN A 17 18.62 -7.97 -7.49
N LYS A 18 18.58 -9.26 -7.87
CA LYS A 18 17.60 -10.22 -7.35
C LYS A 18 17.64 -10.37 -5.83
N ARG A 19 18.83 -10.33 -5.21
CA ARG A 19 18.96 -10.40 -3.75
C ARG A 19 18.40 -9.18 -3.04
N ILE A 20 18.63 -8.00 -3.61
CA ILE A 20 18.12 -6.72 -3.09
C ILE A 20 16.58 -6.69 -3.21
N GLU A 21 16.05 -7.07 -4.37
CA GLU A 21 14.60 -7.18 -4.61
C GLU A 21 13.95 -8.22 -3.69
N SER A 22 14.57 -9.38 -3.48
CA SER A 22 14.06 -10.40 -2.54
C SER A 22 14.09 -9.95 -1.08
N ALA A 23 14.91 -8.96 -0.75
CA ALA A 23 14.95 -8.33 0.57
C ALA A 23 13.92 -7.19 0.71
N GLY A 24 13.02 -7.02 -0.26
CA GLY A 24 12.00 -5.97 -0.27
C GLY A 24 12.50 -4.60 -0.73
N ILE A 25 13.78 -4.46 -1.05
CA ILE A 25 14.37 -3.16 -1.44
C ILE A 25 14.11 -2.87 -2.91
N ARG A 26 13.47 -1.72 -3.19
CA ARG A 26 13.19 -1.24 -4.54
C ARG A 26 14.43 -0.59 -5.16
N LEU A 27 15.11 -1.32 -6.05
CA LEU A 27 16.33 -0.84 -6.73
C LEU A 27 16.13 0.42 -7.59
N ASN A 28 14.93 0.63 -8.12
CA ASN A 28 14.62 1.78 -8.96
C ASN A 28 14.23 3.02 -8.15
N SER A 29 13.85 2.84 -6.87
CA SER A 29 13.47 3.91 -5.96
C SER A 29 14.09 3.67 -4.58
N PRO A 30 15.42 3.73 -4.42
CA PRO A 30 16.10 3.38 -3.17
C PRO A 30 15.83 4.39 -2.04
N ASN A 31 15.25 5.55 -2.35
CA ASN A 31 14.99 6.62 -1.40
C ASN A 31 13.50 6.75 -1.03
N SER A 32 12.68 5.78 -1.45
CA SER A 32 11.25 5.75 -1.16
C SER A 32 10.81 4.34 -0.76
N GLU A 33 9.65 4.28 -0.13
CA GLU A 33 8.98 3.06 0.27
C GLU A 33 7.52 3.09 -0.20
N ALA A 34 6.95 1.92 -0.51
CA ALA A 34 5.52 1.85 -0.71
C ALA A 34 4.81 1.76 0.64
N CYS A 35 3.79 2.59 0.81
CA CYS A 35 3.11 2.75 2.07
C CYS A 35 1.59 2.81 1.88
N ALA A 36 0.86 2.38 2.91
CA ALA A 36 -0.52 2.74 3.13
C ALA A 36 -0.55 4.06 3.92
N LEU A 37 -1.13 5.09 3.31
CA LEU A 37 -1.29 6.42 3.88
C LEU A 37 -2.73 6.59 4.35
N TYR A 38 -2.94 6.54 5.67
CA TYR A 38 -4.27 6.63 6.26
C TYR A 38 -4.67 8.08 6.52
N VAL A 39 -5.89 8.42 6.13
CA VAL A 39 -6.50 9.75 6.23
C VAL A 39 -7.98 9.62 6.61
N ASP A 40 -8.54 10.66 7.23
CA ASP A 40 -9.95 10.63 7.68
C ASP A 40 -10.96 10.72 6.53
N ALA A 41 -10.58 11.42 5.47
CA ALA A 41 -11.40 11.65 4.29
C ALA A 41 -10.52 11.62 3.02
N PRO A 42 -11.11 11.38 1.84
CA PRO A 42 -10.39 11.47 0.58
C PRO A 42 -9.66 12.82 0.45
N LEU A 43 -8.41 12.78 0.00
CA LEU A 43 -7.60 13.98 -0.21
C LEU A 43 -8.13 14.79 -1.39
N SER A 44 -8.09 16.12 -1.28
CA SER A 44 -8.40 17.01 -2.38
C SER A 44 -7.29 16.99 -3.45
N PRO A 45 -7.59 17.38 -4.70
CA PRO A 45 -6.56 17.50 -5.74
C PRO A 45 -5.40 18.44 -5.34
N GLU A 46 -5.70 19.50 -4.58
CA GLU A 46 -4.71 20.44 -4.07
C GLU A 46 -3.82 19.79 -3.01
N GLU A 47 -4.39 18.97 -2.11
CA GLU A 47 -3.63 18.22 -1.11
C GLU A 47 -2.73 17.18 -1.79
N ILE A 48 -3.24 16.45 -2.78
CA ILE A 48 -2.46 15.46 -3.54
C ILE A 48 -1.28 16.16 -4.24
N GLN A 49 -1.51 17.33 -4.83
CA GLN A 49 -0.44 18.11 -5.44
C GLN A 49 0.59 18.60 -4.40
N GLU A 50 0.15 19.07 -3.25
CA GLU A 50 1.05 19.46 -2.15
C GLU A 50 1.90 18.27 -1.70
N PHE A 51 1.27 17.10 -1.52
CA PHE A 51 1.93 15.88 -1.09
C PHE A 51 2.98 15.44 -2.12
N GLY A 52 2.64 15.52 -3.41
CA GLY A 52 3.58 15.27 -4.51
C GLY A 52 4.80 16.20 -4.47
N ASN A 53 4.59 17.50 -4.25
CA ASN A 53 5.67 18.49 -4.10
C ASN A 53 6.56 18.23 -2.86
N ARG A 54 6.05 17.44 -1.90
CA ARG A 54 6.74 17.07 -0.66
C ARG A 54 7.33 15.67 -0.69
N GLY A 55 7.33 14.98 -1.84
CA GLY A 55 7.91 13.64 -1.99
C GLY A 55 6.96 12.52 -1.55
N VAL A 56 5.65 12.71 -1.69
CA VAL A 56 4.62 11.70 -1.45
C VAL A 56 3.78 11.56 -2.72
N THR A 57 3.95 10.45 -3.44
CA THR A 57 3.18 10.13 -4.64
C THR A 57 1.97 9.30 -4.24
N VAL A 58 0.77 9.86 -4.31
CA VAL A 58 -0.49 9.17 -4.00
C VAL A 58 -1.05 8.50 -5.26
N PHE A 59 -1.44 7.23 -5.18
CA PHE A 59 -2.17 6.55 -6.25
C PHE A 59 -3.68 6.80 -6.09
N GLU A 60 -4.16 7.87 -6.74
CA GLU A 60 -5.53 8.39 -6.57
C GLU A 60 -6.63 7.38 -6.93
N ASP A 61 -6.35 6.49 -7.88
CA ASP A 61 -7.24 5.43 -8.35
C ASP A 61 -7.41 4.28 -7.33
N GLN A 62 -6.63 4.30 -6.25
CA GLN A 62 -6.54 3.24 -5.23
C GLN A 62 -6.99 3.70 -3.84
N TRP A 63 -7.92 4.64 -3.77
CA TRP A 63 -8.57 5.00 -2.50
C TRP A 63 -9.39 3.83 -1.94
N VAL A 64 -9.13 3.48 -0.69
CA VAL A 64 -9.91 2.51 0.07
C VAL A 64 -10.66 3.25 1.20
N PRO A 65 -12.00 3.23 1.22
CA PRO A 65 -12.77 3.92 2.24
C PRO A 65 -12.66 3.23 3.61
N PRO A 66 -12.94 3.95 4.71
CA PRO A 66 -12.99 3.37 6.04
C PRO A 66 -14.06 2.27 6.15
N VAL A 67 -13.79 1.28 7.00
CA VAL A 67 -14.71 0.19 7.36
C VAL A 67 -15.14 0.35 8.81
N PRO A 68 -16.37 0.78 9.10
CA PRO A 68 -16.86 0.97 10.46
C PRO A 68 -16.62 -0.27 11.33
N GLY A 69 -16.01 -0.06 12.50
CA GLY A 69 -15.71 -1.11 13.48
C GLY A 69 -14.46 -1.96 13.18
N LYS A 70 -13.77 -1.78 12.05
CA LYS A 70 -12.53 -2.50 11.71
C LYS A 70 -11.38 -1.58 11.31
N HIS A 71 -11.63 -0.68 10.36
CA HIS A 71 -10.65 0.29 9.86
C HIS A 71 -11.29 1.69 9.92
N PRO A 72 -11.06 2.45 11.00
CA PRO A 72 -11.76 3.73 11.22
C PRO A 72 -11.36 4.81 10.19
N TYR A 73 -10.21 4.65 9.54
CA TYR A 73 -9.68 5.56 8.52
C TYR A 73 -9.71 4.89 7.15
N GLY A 74 -9.89 5.69 6.11
CA GLY A 74 -9.57 5.23 4.76
C GLY A 74 -8.07 5.37 4.49
N PHE A 75 -7.58 4.78 3.41
CA PHE A 75 -6.18 4.90 3.04
C PHE A 75 -5.97 4.94 1.53
N TYR A 76 -4.88 5.57 1.14
CA TYR A 76 -4.31 5.47 -0.20
C TYR A 76 -3.09 4.55 -0.18
N LEU A 77 -2.85 3.85 -1.28
CA LEU A 77 -1.50 3.40 -1.58
C LEU A 77 -0.69 4.60 -2.06
N ALA A 78 0.52 4.74 -1.54
CA ALA A 78 1.41 5.84 -1.87
C ALA A 78 2.87 5.38 -1.92
N GLU A 79 3.68 6.05 -2.72
CA GLU A 79 5.13 5.99 -2.64
C GLU A 79 5.64 7.19 -1.86
N VAL A 80 6.33 6.93 -0.76
CA VAL A 80 6.78 7.94 0.19
C VAL A 80 8.30 8.00 0.20
N GLU A 81 8.87 9.13 -0.16
CA GLU A 81 10.29 9.38 0.02
C GLU A 81 10.65 9.49 1.52
N TYR A 82 11.83 8.99 1.89
CA TYR A 82 12.31 9.09 3.28
C TYR A 82 12.53 10.55 3.73
N SER A 83 12.77 11.46 2.79
CA SER A 83 12.85 12.91 3.00
C SER A 83 11.54 13.51 3.53
N SER A 84 10.41 12.88 3.17
CA SER A 84 9.04 13.34 3.43
C SER A 84 8.52 12.97 4.82
N LEU A 85 9.24 12.12 5.57
CA LEU A 85 8.76 11.60 6.87
C LEU A 85 8.49 12.70 7.91
N ASN A 86 9.27 13.78 7.89
CA ASN A 86 9.03 14.93 8.78
C ASN A 86 7.73 15.65 8.42
N PHE A 87 7.46 15.85 7.13
CA PHE A 87 6.21 16.42 6.64
C PHE A 87 5.04 15.55 7.07
N ILE A 88 5.11 14.24 6.82
CA ILE A 88 4.07 13.27 7.18
C ILE A 88 3.76 13.33 8.67
N ARG A 89 4.79 13.29 9.52
CA ARG A 89 4.62 13.33 10.98
C ARG A 89 3.96 14.62 11.47
N SER A 90 4.15 15.73 10.76
CA SER A 90 3.60 17.04 11.14
C SER A 90 2.25 17.35 10.51
N ASN A 91 1.81 16.57 9.52
CA ASN A 91 0.61 16.87 8.75
C ASN A 91 -0.64 16.33 9.48
N PRO A 92 -1.60 17.20 9.86
CA PRO A 92 -2.78 16.79 10.62
C PRO A 92 -3.78 15.96 9.80
N SER A 93 -3.75 16.03 8.46
CA SER A 93 -4.62 15.22 7.59
C SER A 93 -4.20 13.75 7.55
N ILE A 94 -2.97 13.42 7.99
CA ILE A 94 -2.42 12.06 7.94
C ILE A 94 -2.51 11.43 9.34
N GLN A 95 -3.32 10.39 9.44
CA GLN A 95 -3.56 9.70 10.70
C GLN A 95 -2.52 8.61 10.98
N ARG A 96 -2.06 7.94 9.92
CA ARG A 96 -1.11 6.84 10.04
C ARG A 96 -0.36 6.61 8.74
N LEU A 97 0.88 6.15 8.87
CA LEU A 97 1.70 5.64 7.77
C LEU A 97 2.14 4.22 8.12
N GLU A 98 1.91 3.28 7.21
CA GLU A 98 2.39 1.89 7.33
C GLU A 98 3.13 1.51 6.04
N SER A 99 4.28 0.85 6.15
CA SER A 99 4.94 0.28 4.98
C SER A 99 4.12 -0.90 4.44
N THR A 100 3.94 -0.95 3.13
CA THR A 100 3.41 -2.13 2.44
C THR A 100 4.58 -2.97 1.98
N GLU A 101 5.22 -3.68 2.91
CA GLU A 101 6.32 -4.57 2.57
C GLU A 101 5.85 -5.66 1.60
N ILE A 102 6.59 -5.86 0.50
CA ILE A 102 6.37 -6.93 -0.49
C ILE A 102 6.92 -8.26 0.06
N ALA A 103 6.81 -8.51 1.37
CA ALA A 103 7.03 -9.84 1.92
C ALA A 103 5.74 -10.63 1.70
N ALA A 104 5.67 -11.27 0.54
CA ALA A 104 4.61 -12.18 0.16
C ALA A 104 4.63 -13.44 1.03
N GLU A 105 4.12 -13.35 2.25
CA GLU A 105 3.15 -14.35 2.68
C GLU A 105 1.78 -13.68 2.63
N PRO A 106 0.77 -14.30 2.01
CA PRO A 106 -0.54 -13.73 1.98
C PRO A 106 -1.03 -13.55 3.43
N THR A 107 -1.18 -12.30 3.86
CA THR A 107 -2.15 -11.97 4.92
C THR A 107 -3.60 -12.18 4.44
N ASN A 108 -3.78 -12.85 3.28
CA ASN A 108 -5.06 -13.23 2.68
C ASN A 108 -5.90 -14.16 3.56
N ASN A 109 -5.36 -14.71 4.66
CA ASN A 109 -6.20 -15.52 5.54
C ASN A 109 -7.04 -14.68 6.53
N SER A 110 -6.74 -13.38 6.70
CA SER A 110 -7.59 -12.51 7.54
C SER A 110 -8.92 -12.18 6.84
N GLY A 111 -8.86 -11.94 5.53
CA GLY A 111 -10.03 -11.71 4.69
C GLY A 111 -10.86 -12.98 4.51
N ALA A 112 -10.24 -14.12 4.21
CA ALA A 112 -10.95 -15.40 4.10
C ALA A 112 -11.67 -15.81 5.40
N ALA A 113 -11.02 -15.62 6.56
CA ALA A 113 -11.61 -15.86 7.87
C ALA A 113 -12.78 -14.91 8.19
N LEU A 114 -12.73 -13.66 7.71
CA LEU A 114 -13.79 -12.66 7.94
C LEU A 114 -15.05 -12.87 7.10
N ILE A 115 -14.94 -13.52 5.94
CA ILE A 115 -16.05 -13.72 5.00
C ILE A 115 -16.54 -15.18 5.00
N GLN A 116 -15.97 -16.04 5.88
CA GLN A 116 -16.33 -17.47 5.99
C GLN A 116 -16.42 -18.16 4.61
N VAL A 117 -15.50 -17.86 3.70
CA VAL A 117 -15.54 -18.43 2.34
C VAL A 117 -15.38 -19.94 2.37
N ASP A 118 -14.67 -20.47 3.37
CA ASP A 118 -14.50 -21.90 3.57
C ASP A 118 -15.82 -22.59 3.95
N ASP A 119 -16.72 -21.92 4.71
CA ASP A 119 -18.06 -22.46 5.02
C ASP A 119 -18.98 -22.51 3.79
N VAL A 120 -18.77 -21.62 2.81
CA VAL A 120 -19.51 -21.64 1.53
C VAL A 120 -19.01 -22.77 0.63
N ARG A 121 -17.71 -23.09 0.71
CA ARG A 121 -17.08 -24.14 -0.13
C ARG A 121 -17.32 -25.55 0.42
N ASP A 122 -17.38 -25.72 1.73
CA ASP A 122 -17.65 -27.00 2.40
C ASP A 122 -19.15 -27.29 2.58
N GLY A 123 -20.02 -26.40 2.09
CA GLY A 123 -21.47 -26.61 2.09
C GLY A 123 -22.12 -26.57 3.48
N SER A 124 -21.38 -26.16 4.52
CA SER A 124 -21.88 -26.01 5.90
C SER A 124 -22.65 -24.70 6.11
N GLY A 125 -22.42 -23.67 5.28
CA GLY A 125 -23.03 -22.35 5.42
C GLY A 125 -24.41 -22.15 4.78
N VAL A 126 -24.98 -23.17 4.12
CA VAL A 126 -26.32 -23.09 3.50
C VAL A 126 -27.31 -23.96 4.28
N THR A 127 -27.61 -23.59 5.52
CA THR A 127 -28.70 -24.20 6.32
C THR A 127 -30.07 -23.60 6.05
N THR A 128 -30.28 -23.07 4.85
CA THR A 128 -31.61 -22.89 4.28
C THR A 128 -31.63 -23.57 2.94
N ALA A 129 -32.29 -24.73 2.89
CA ALA A 129 -32.68 -25.38 1.65
C ALA A 129 -33.21 -24.32 0.68
N ARG A 130 -32.62 -24.26 -0.53
CA ARG A 130 -33.12 -23.43 -1.63
C ARG A 130 -34.54 -23.90 -1.99
N ASN A 131 -35.56 -23.34 -1.37
CA ASN A 131 -36.96 -23.56 -1.72
C ASN A 131 -37.50 -22.52 -2.70
N GLY A 132 -36.63 -21.75 -3.36
CA GLY A 132 -37.01 -20.96 -4.53
C GLY A 132 -37.95 -19.78 -4.25
N THR A 133 -38.19 -19.40 -3.00
CA THR A 133 -38.88 -18.16 -2.65
C THR A 133 -37.83 -17.11 -2.31
N GLY A 134 -37.73 -16.06 -3.12
CA GLY A 134 -36.86 -14.92 -2.85
C GLY A 134 -37.05 -14.35 -1.43
N VAL A 135 -36.05 -13.60 -0.99
CA VAL A 135 -36.04 -12.90 0.31
C VAL A 135 -37.31 -12.06 0.49
N ASN A 136 -37.98 -12.23 1.63
CA ASN A 136 -38.93 -11.25 2.18
C ASN A 136 -38.19 -10.37 3.19
#